data_AF-A0A0Q8KP78-F1
#
_entry.id   AF-A0A0Q8KP78-F1
#
_cell.length_a   1.000
_cell.length_b   1.000
_cell.length_c   1.000
_cell.angle_alpha   90.00
_cell.angle_beta   90.00
_cell.angle_gamma   90.00
#
_symmetry.space_group_name_H-M   'P 1'
#
loop_
_entity.id
_entity.type
_entity.pdbx_description
1 polymer ?
#
loop_
_entity_poly.entity_id
_entity_poly.type
_entity_poly.pdbx_seq_one_letter_code
_entity_poly.pdbx_strand_id
1 'polypeptide(L)'
;MREEFWKKRIESVKSLLDAGLSRPETAKALGISLRTVHVYAARGGFAPKMDIPQRVKECAALGMTRKETASEIGISYHSVACYGRFYGIEFRRGGLATSDPRSEAMEAMYKAGKTLEEIGSVYSISRERVRQILTKYHGVTAKDGGQAARAIARKQRAAEKRNAKFMARYGCSFDDYKSFASLSKELRDNGTSYSRAPLGAYRDQERSAKRRNIEWSMTILEWWDIWQKSGKWALRGRGQGYMMCRFGDAGPYAVGNVYIATGVHNGTVQPNNPYRLGHPDHDDVVAAMVRNGFKRHYIDQHRTHVGLPKGVTLHKGSGRYTAQVSIKGMNRYLGMFSTPEQAHEAYMSAISDVVRAA
;
A
#
# COMPACT_ATOMS: atom_id res chain seq x y z
N MET A 1 5.30 23.61 -94.09
CA MET A 1 4.97 24.56 -92.99
C MET A 1 5.23 23.95 -91.60
N ARG A 2 6.40 23.38 -91.27
CA ARG A 2 6.56 22.71 -89.95
C ARG A 2 7.90 22.76 -89.24
N GLU A 3 9.05 23.06 -89.84
CA GLU A 3 10.29 23.18 -89.04
C GLU A 3 10.51 24.58 -88.45
N GLU A 4 10.34 25.63 -89.25
CA GLU A 4 10.60 27.01 -88.82
C GLU A 4 9.71 27.44 -87.66
N PHE A 5 8.42 27.07 -87.71
CA PHE A 5 7.48 27.35 -86.62
C PHE A 5 7.90 26.65 -85.31
N TRP A 6 8.42 25.42 -85.41
CA TRP A 6 8.93 24.68 -84.26
C TRP A 6 10.21 25.30 -83.70
N LYS A 7 11.16 25.69 -84.55
CA LYS A 7 12.38 26.40 -84.12
C LYS A 7 12.02 27.69 -83.38
N LYS A 8 11.12 28.50 -83.94
CA LYS A 8 10.66 29.75 -83.30
C LYS A 8 10.00 29.51 -81.94
N ARG A 9 9.18 28.47 -81.81
CA ARG A 9 8.53 28.11 -80.53
C ARG A 9 9.54 27.60 -79.49
N ILE A 10 10.50 26.78 -79.92
CA ILE A 10 11.60 26.30 -79.06
C ILE A 10 12.43 27.49 -78.56
N GLU A 11 12.78 28.44 -79.43
CA GLU A 11 13.53 29.64 -79.09
C GLU A 11 12.77 30.57 -78.13
N SER A 12 11.45 30.72 -78.32
CA SER A 12 10.60 31.48 -77.40
C SER A 12 10.54 30.85 -76.00
N VAL A 13 10.44 29.52 -75.93
CA VAL A 13 10.50 28.80 -74.65
C VAL A 13 11.88 28.94 -74.02
N LYS A 14 12.94 28.78 -74.81
CA LYS A 14 14.33 28.92 -74.35
C LYS A 14 14.58 30.29 -73.74
N SER A 15 14.21 31.37 -74.45
CA SER A 15 14.39 32.75 -73.99
C SER A 15 13.71 33.03 -72.65
N LEU A 16 12.49 32.53 -72.43
CA LEU A 16 11.79 32.72 -71.15
C LEU A 16 12.40 31.90 -70.02
N LEU A 17 12.86 30.67 -70.30
CA LEU A 17 13.56 29.86 -69.30
C LEU A 17 14.94 30.44 -68.95
N ASP A 18 15.68 30.95 -69.94
CA ASP A 18 16.97 31.64 -69.75
C ASP A 18 16.78 32.95 -68.98
N ALA A 19 15.61 33.60 -69.10
CA ALA A 19 15.20 34.74 -68.28
C ALA A 19 14.76 34.36 -66.85
N GLY A 20 14.85 33.08 -66.47
CA GLY A 20 14.59 32.60 -65.11
C GLY A 20 13.12 32.27 -64.80
N LEU A 21 12.21 32.33 -65.78
CA LEU A 21 10.82 31.94 -65.53
C LEU A 21 10.71 30.43 -65.30
N SER A 22 9.89 30.04 -64.33
CA SER A 22 9.53 28.65 -64.14
C SER A 22 8.71 28.11 -65.32
N ARG A 23 8.70 26.79 -65.53
CA ARG A 23 7.92 26.17 -66.63
C ARG A 23 6.42 26.51 -66.58
N PRO A 24 5.75 26.57 -65.42
CA PRO A 24 4.38 27.05 -65.32
C PRO A 24 4.20 28.52 -65.75
N GLU A 25 5.13 29.39 -65.35
CA GLU A 25 5.10 30.80 -65.74
C GLU A 25 5.35 30.96 -67.24
N THR A 26 6.29 30.21 -67.82
CA THR A 26 6.54 30.16 -69.26
C THR A 26 5.34 29.63 -70.04
N ALA A 27 4.63 28.63 -69.52
CA ALA A 27 3.39 28.11 -70.11
C ALA A 27 2.30 29.20 -70.16
N LYS A 28 2.12 29.92 -69.04
CA LYS A 28 1.19 31.03 -68.92
C LYS A 28 1.56 32.20 -69.86
N ALA A 29 2.84 32.57 -69.91
CA ALA A 29 3.35 33.67 -70.74
C ALA A 29 3.17 33.43 -72.25
N LEU A 30 3.34 32.18 -72.70
CA LEU A 30 3.22 31.82 -74.12
C LEU A 30 1.81 31.36 -74.54
N GLY A 31 0.87 31.27 -73.60
CA GLY A 31 -0.49 30.76 -73.86
C GLY A 31 -0.50 29.31 -74.34
N ILE A 32 0.41 28.47 -73.84
CA ILE A 32 0.52 27.05 -74.20
C ILE A 32 0.43 26.16 -72.96
N SER A 33 0.15 24.87 -73.16
CA SER A 33 0.10 23.93 -72.02
C SER A 33 1.49 23.69 -71.42
N LEU A 34 1.56 23.39 -70.12
CA LEU A 34 2.80 23.01 -69.44
C LEU A 34 3.49 21.82 -70.13
N ARG A 35 2.70 20.84 -70.60
CA ARG A 35 3.21 19.71 -71.38
C ARG A 35 3.89 20.15 -72.67
N THR A 36 3.34 21.16 -73.34
CA THR A 36 3.92 21.73 -74.56
C THR A 36 5.27 22.41 -74.28
N VAL A 37 5.39 23.13 -73.16
CA VAL A 37 6.67 23.70 -72.70
C VAL A 37 7.70 22.59 -72.48
N HIS A 38 7.32 21.48 -71.83
CA HIS A 38 8.22 20.33 -71.65
C HIS A 38 8.68 19.72 -72.98
N VAL A 39 7.77 19.56 -73.96
CA VAL A 39 8.11 19.02 -75.27
C VAL A 39 9.11 19.94 -76.00
N TYR A 40 8.88 21.25 -75.98
CA TYR A 40 9.80 22.21 -76.61
C TYR A 40 11.17 22.26 -75.92
N ALA A 41 11.20 22.25 -74.58
CA ALA A 41 12.45 22.25 -73.84
C ALA A 41 13.27 20.96 -74.03
N ALA A 42 12.59 19.81 -74.05
CA ALA A 42 13.24 18.52 -74.32
C ALA A 42 13.81 18.47 -75.74
N ARG A 43 13.03 18.90 -76.73
CA ARG A 43 13.44 18.89 -78.14
C ARG A 43 14.56 19.89 -78.44
N GLY A 44 14.61 21.01 -77.72
CA GLY A 44 15.68 21.99 -77.83
C GLY A 44 16.94 21.67 -77.03
N GLY A 45 16.98 20.57 -76.27
CA GLY A 45 18.17 20.16 -75.52
C GLY A 45 18.50 21.03 -74.30
N PHE A 46 17.62 21.94 -73.91
CA PHE A 46 17.81 22.84 -72.75
C PHE A 46 16.84 22.54 -71.60
N ALA A 47 16.15 21.39 -71.64
CA ALA A 47 15.54 20.87 -70.43
C ALA A 47 16.66 20.45 -69.47
N PRO A 48 16.86 21.10 -68.30
CA PRO A 48 17.76 20.55 -67.30
C PRO A 48 17.31 19.13 -67.02
N LYS A 49 18.24 18.18 -67.15
CA LYS A 49 18.07 16.82 -66.65
C LYS A 49 17.96 16.94 -65.15
N MET A 50 16.74 17.20 -64.68
CA MET A 50 16.45 17.22 -63.27
C MET A 50 16.71 15.82 -62.78
N ASP A 51 17.68 15.66 -61.89
CA ASP A 51 17.92 14.40 -61.20
C ASP A 51 16.79 14.19 -60.20
N ILE A 52 15.66 13.69 -60.72
CA ILE A 52 14.44 13.42 -59.95
C ILE A 52 14.77 12.50 -58.76
N PRO A 53 15.54 11.40 -58.92
CA PRO A 53 16.02 10.62 -57.78
C PRO A 53 16.69 11.46 -56.68
N GLN A 54 17.59 12.37 -57.04
CA GLN A 54 18.30 13.20 -56.06
C GLN A 54 17.35 14.18 -55.34
N ARG A 55 16.44 14.84 -56.06
CA ARG A 55 15.44 15.72 -55.42
C ARG A 55 14.49 14.96 -54.49
N VAL A 56 14.12 13.73 -54.87
CA VAL A 56 13.30 12.86 -54.02
C VAL A 56 14.04 12.50 -52.73
N LYS A 57 15.35 12.22 -52.80
CA LYS A 57 16.20 12.00 -51.62
C LYS A 57 16.28 13.23 -50.74
N GLU A 58 16.50 14.41 -51.31
CA GLU A 58 16.55 15.68 -50.57
C GLU A 58 15.26 15.95 -49.81
N CYS A 59 14.10 15.78 -50.45
CA CYS A 59 12.80 15.97 -49.80
C CYS A 59 12.57 14.96 -48.66
N ALA A 60 12.97 13.70 -48.86
CA ALA A 60 12.88 12.68 -47.82
C ALA A 60 13.81 13.00 -46.62
N ALA A 61 15.02 13.51 -46.88
CA ALA A 61 15.95 13.96 -45.85
C ALA A 61 15.42 15.15 -45.03
N LEU A 62 14.59 16.01 -45.63
CA LEU A 62 13.83 17.06 -44.93
C LEU A 62 12.63 16.52 -44.12
N GLY A 63 12.44 15.19 -44.08
CA GLY A 63 11.36 14.56 -43.33
C GLY A 63 9.98 14.69 -44.00
N MET A 64 9.92 15.00 -45.29
CA MET A 64 8.64 15.05 -46.00
C MET A 64 8.03 13.65 -46.16
N THR A 65 6.71 13.61 -46.18
CA THR A 65 5.94 12.44 -46.60
C THR A 65 5.95 12.33 -48.12
N ARG A 66 5.69 11.12 -48.65
CA ARG A 66 5.59 10.89 -50.10
C ARG A 66 4.61 11.84 -50.81
N LYS A 67 3.52 12.25 -50.15
CA LYS A 67 2.51 13.15 -50.70
C LYS A 67 3.01 14.60 -50.77
N GLU A 68 3.69 15.05 -49.72
CA GLU A 68 4.35 16.37 -49.69
C GLU A 68 5.45 16.42 -50.77
N THR A 69 6.32 15.42 -50.83
CA THR A 69 7.37 15.31 -51.86
C THR A 69 6.81 15.29 -53.29
N ALA A 70 5.70 14.59 -53.52
CA ALA A 70 5.06 14.56 -54.84
C ALA A 70 4.57 15.95 -55.29
N SER A 71 3.97 16.70 -54.37
CA SER A 71 3.47 18.04 -54.62
C SER A 71 4.62 19.04 -54.84
N GLU A 72 5.68 18.93 -54.05
CA GLU A 72 6.88 19.80 -54.11
C GLU A 72 7.67 19.63 -55.42
N ILE A 73 7.88 18.38 -55.85
CA ILE A 73 8.67 18.10 -57.07
C ILE A 73 7.80 18.23 -58.33
N GLY A 74 6.48 18.21 -58.20
CA GLY A 74 5.54 18.24 -59.33
C GLY A 74 5.48 16.92 -60.10
N ILE A 75 5.64 15.79 -59.40
CA ILE A 75 5.51 14.43 -59.97
C ILE A 75 4.38 13.66 -59.29
N SER A 76 3.92 12.58 -59.92
CA SER A 76 2.83 11.78 -59.33
C SER A 76 3.29 11.11 -58.02
N TYR A 77 2.34 10.95 -57.07
CA TYR A 77 2.58 10.18 -55.84
C TYR A 77 3.14 8.78 -56.13
N HIS A 78 2.62 8.13 -57.17
CA HIS A 78 3.07 6.81 -57.60
C HIS A 78 4.55 6.83 -58.02
N SER A 79 4.98 7.86 -58.76
CA SER A 79 6.38 8.05 -59.15
C SER A 79 7.28 8.17 -57.92
N VAL A 80 6.92 9.01 -56.94
CA VAL A 80 7.66 9.14 -55.67
C VAL A 80 7.76 7.80 -54.93
N ALA A 81 6.67 7.02 -54.89
CA ALA A 81 6.67 5.70 -54.27
C ALA A 81 7.57 4.69 -55.00
N CYS A 82 7.62 4.74 -56.33
CA CYS A 82 8.54 3.93 -57.13
C CYS A 82 9.99 4.33 -56.91
N TYR A 83 10.31 5.63 -56.88
CA TYR A 83 11.64 6.12 -56.53
C TYR A 83 12.04 5.70 -55.12
N GLY A 84 11.14 5.79 -54.15
CA GLY A 84 11.36 5.34 -52.79
C GLY A 84 11.76 3.88 -52.70
N ARG A 85 11.05 3.00 -53.42
CA ARG A 85 11.37 1.57 -53.46
C ARG A 85 12.67 1.27 -54.20
N PHE A 86 12.87 1.89 -55.36
CA PHE A 86 14.02 1.60 -56.21
C PHE A 86 15.35 2.06 -55.59
N TYR A 87 15.35 3.21 -54.93
CA TYR A 87 16.55 3.81 -54.35
C TYR A 87 16.66 3.62 -52.82
N GLY A 88 15.79 2.83 -52.20
CA GLY A 88 15.80 2.60 -50.75
C GLY A 88 15.57 3.87 -49.92
N ILE A 89 14.77 4.82 -50.42
CA ILE A 89 14.53 6.11 -49.74
C ILE A 89 13.39 5.93 -48.75
N GLU A 90 13.70 6.11 -47.47
CA GLU A 90 12.72 6.08 -46.40
C GLU A 90 12.03 7.45 -46.29
N PHE A 91 10.70 7.45 -46.37
CA PHE A 91 9.90 8.64 -46.17
C PHE A 91 9.26 8.62 -44.78
N ARG A 92 9.05 9.81 -44.23
CA ARG A 92 8.16 9.97 -43.08
C ARG A 92 6.80 9.36 -43.42
N ARG A 93 6.33 8.43 -42.58
CA ARG A 93 4.97 7.89 -42.73
C ARG A 93 3.98 9.02 -42.42
N GLY A 94 3.11 9.34 -43.37
CA GLY A 94 2.11 10.43 -43.28
C GLY A 94 0.99 10.23 -42.24
N GLY A 95 1.26 9.46 -41.18
CA GLY A 95 0.35 9.24 -40.05
C GLY A 95 0.85 9.82 -38.73
N LEU A 96 2.12 10.22 -38.62
CA LEU A 96 2.73 10.78 -37.39
C LEU A 96 2.45 12.29 -37.21
N ALA A 97 1.47 12.85 -37.93
CA ALA A 97 1.16 14.27 -37.86
C ALA A 97 0.30 14.60 -36.62
N THR A 98 0.75 15.66 -35.93
CA THR A 98 0.01 16.62 -35.12
C THR A 98 -1.07 16.04 -34.20
N SER A 99 -0.75 16.04 -32.90
CA SER A 99 -1.69 15.89 -31.78
C SER A 99 -3.11 16.28 -32.18
N ASP A 100 -4.02 15.31 -32.21
CA ASP A 100 -5.44 15.61 -32.30
C ASP A 100 -5.84 16.14 -30.91
N PRO A 101 -6.20 17.43 -30.74
CA PRO A 101 -6.43 18.01 -29.42
C PRO A 101 -7.55 17.32 -28.65
N ARG A 102 -8.49 16.65 -29.34
CA ARG A 102 -9.52 15.84 -28.66
C ARG A 102 -8.99 14.53 -28.10
N SER A 103 -7.84 14.04 -28.58
CA SER A 103 -7.29 12.75 -28.18
C SER A 103 -6.86 12.74 -26.71
N GLU A 104 -6.30 13.84 -26.20
CA GLU A 104 -5.93 14.01 -24.79
C GLU A 104 -7.17 13.94 -23.88
N ALA A 105 -8.24 14.65 -24.27
CA ALA A 105 -9.50 14.60 -23.53
C ALA A 105 -10.16 13.21 -23.58
N MET A 106 -10.07 12.50 -24.73
CA MET A 106 -10.52 11.11 -24.84
C MET A 106 -9.72 10.17 -23.94
N GLU A 107 -8.40 10.35 -23.87
CA GLU A 107 -7.51 9.56 -23.02
C GLU A 107 -7.87 9.76 -21.54
N ALA A 108 -8.01 11.02 -21.10
CA ALA A 108 -8.38 11.35 -19.74
C ALA A 108 -9.74 10.73 -19.36
N MET A 109 -10.75 10.81 -20.24
CA MET A 109 -12.05 10.16 -20.03
C MET A 109 -11.92 8.64 -19.92
N TYR A 110 -11.08 8.02 -20.76
CA TYR A 110 -10.88 6.58 -20.76
C TYR A 110 -10.18 6.11 -19.47
N LYS A 111 -9.12 6.81 -19.05
CA LYS A 111 -8.42 6.56 -17.78
C LYS A 111 -9.31 6.77 -16.55
N ALA A 112 -10.24 7.74 -16.62
CA ALA A 112 -11.28 7.94 -15.61
C ALA A 112 -12.35 6.82 -15.59
N GLY A 113 -12.27 5.84 -16.50
CA GLY A 113 -13.14 4.67 -16.54
C GLY A 113 -14.36 4.82 -17.45
N LYS A 114 -14.45 5.83 -18.31
CA LYS A 114 -15.47 5.84 -19.38
C LYS A 114 -15.18 4.76 -20.43
N THR A 115 -16.21 4.14 -20.97
CA THR A 115 -16.06 3.16 -22.04
C THR A 115 -15.79 3.86 -23.37
N LEU A 116 -15.22 3.14 -24.35
CA LEU A 116 -15.00 3.67 -25.69
C LEU A 116 -16.30 4.09 -26.38
N GLU A 117 -17.42 3.43 -26.03
CA GLU A 117 -18.76 3.76 -26.54
C GLU A 117 -19.28 5.06 -25.95
N GLU A 118 -19.18 5.25 -24.62
CA GLU A 118 -19.56 6.49 -23.95
C GLU A 118 -18.75 7.68 -24.47
N ILE A 119 -17.44 7.49 -24.68
CA ILE A 119 -16.58 8.53 -25.28
C ILE A 119 -17.01 8.80 -26.72
N GLY A 120 -17.34 7.75 -27.48
CA GLY A 120 -17.84 7.87 -28.84
C GLY A 120 -19.12 8.71 -28.92
N SER A 121 -20.06 8.49 -28.01
CA SER A 121 -21.29 9.29 -27.90
C SER A 121 -21.00 10.78 -27.63
N VAL A 122 -20.04 11.09 -26.74
CA VAL A 122 -19.68 12.50 -26.43
C VAL A 122 -19.12 13.23 -27.66
N TYR A 123 -18.32 12.55 -28.48
CA TYR A 123 -17.67 13.15 -29.66
C TYR A 123 -18.39 12.86 -30.98
N SER A 124 -19.57 12.24 -30.94
CA SER A 124 -20.33 11.82 -32.13
C SER A 124 -19.50 10.99 -33.13
N ILE A 125 -18.69 10.05 -32.61
CA ILE A 125 -17.90 9.12 -33.42
C ILE A 125 -18.10 7.68 -32.93
N SER A 126 -17.84 6.70 -33.81
CA SER A 126 -17.98 5.29 -33.44
C SER A 126 -16.95 4.89 -32.38
N ARG A 127 -17.28 3.87 -31.56
CA ARG A 127 -16.37 3.29 -30.56
C ARG A 127 -15.02 2.89 -31.18
N GLU A 128 -15.05 2.36 -32.40
CA GLU A 128 -13.88 1.88 -33.11
C GLU A 128 -12.98 3.04 -33.54
N ARG A 129 -13.58 4.18 -33.87
CA ARG A 129 -12.82 5.39 -34.16
C ARG A 129 -12.11 5.93 -32.91
N VAL A 130 -12.78 5.93 -31.76
CA VAL A 130 -12.15 6.31 -30.47
C VAL A 130 -10.95 5.41 -30.18
N ARG A 131 -11.11 4.08 -30.34
CA ARG A 131 -10.02 3.11 -30.14
C ARG A 131 -8.82 3.43 -31.02
N GLN A 132 -9.04 3.67 -32.32
CA GLN A 132 -7.98 4.01 -33.26
C GLN A 132 -7.25 5.31 -32.87
N ILE A 133 -7.99 6.34 -32.45
CA ILE A 133 -7.39 7.62 -31.99
C ILE A 133 -6.51 7.36 -30.75
N LEU A 134 -7.03 6.67 -29.75
CA LEU A 134 -6.29 6.38 -28.50
C LEU A 134 -5.05 5.52 -28.76
N THR A 135 -5.15 4.46 -29.56
CA THR A 135 -4.00 3.62 -29.91
C THR A 135 -2.97 4.38 -30.75
N LYS A 136 -3.42 5.21 -31.70
CA LYS A 136 -2.53 5.94 -32.60
C LYS A 136 -1.75 7.05 -31.89
N TYR A 137 -2.39 7.81 -31.00
CA TYR A 137 -1.79 9.00 -30.40
C TYR A 137 -1.21 8.76 -29.00
N HIS A 138 -1.80 7.85 -28.21
CA HIS A 138 -1.42 7.65 -26.80
C HIS A 138 -0.90 6.25 -26.48
N GLY A 139 -0.91 5.32 -27.46
CA GLY A 139 -0.53 3.93 -27.23
C GLY A 139 -1.43 3.19 -26.24
N VAL A 140 -2.60 3.75 -25.93
CA VAL A 140 -3.53 3.23 -24.92
C VAL A 140 -4.10 1.88 -25.36
N THR A 141 -4.07 0.94 -24.44
CA THR A 141 -4.58 -0.42 -24.57
C THR A 141 -5.85 -0.62 -23.71
N ALA A 142 -6.48 -1.78 -23.85
CA ALA A 142 -7.66 -2.14 -23.06
C ALA A 142 -7.41 -2.21 -21.54
N LYS A 143 -6.14 -2.29 -21.11
CA LYS A 143 -5.76 -2.40 -19.69
C LYS A 143 -5.66 -1.04 -18.99
N ASP A 144 -5.53 0.04 -19.76
CA ASP A 144 -5.20 1.36 -19.23
C ASP A 144 -6.43 2.17 -18.79
N GLY A 145 -7.64 1.68 -19.06
CA GLY A 145 -8.87 2.43 -18.78
C GLY A 145 -10.15 1.66 -18.97
N GLY A 146 -11.25 2.40 -19.15
CA GLY A 146 -12.59 1.87 -19.38
C GLY A 146 -13.02 0.82 -18.36
N GLN A 147 -13.30 -0.40 -18.84
CA GLN A 147 -13.74 -1.50 -17.97
C GLN A 147 -12.68 -1.93 -16.95
N ALA A 148 -11.39 -1.86 -17.29
CA ALA A 148 -10.31 -2.21 -16.36
C ALA A 148 -10.25 -1.21 -15.20
N ALA A 149 -10.31 0.10 -15.50
CA ALA A 149 -10.38 1.14 -14.48
C ALA A 149 -11.65 1.02 -13.60
N ARG A 150 -12.82 0.73 -14.20
CA ARG A 150 -14.05 0.45 -13.43
C ARG A 150 -13.91 -0.77 -12.51
N ALA A 151 -13.27 -1.84 -12.98
CA ALA A 151 -13.06 -3.03 -12.19
C ALA A 151 -12.14 -2.76 -10.98
N ILE A 152 -11.08 -1.97 -11.19
CA ILE A 152 -10.18 -1.51 -10.13
C ILE A 152 -10.95 -0.65 -9.12
N ALA A 153 -11.69 0.37 -9.58
CA ALA A 153 -12.49 1.24 -8.71
C ALA A 153 -13.55 0.47 -7.92
N ARG A 154 -14.21 -0.51 -8.54
CA ARG A 154 -15.16 -1.41 -7.86
C ARG A 154 -14.48 -2.23 -6.77
N LYS A 155 -13.28 -2.78 -7.05
CA LYS A 155 -12.48 -3.53 -6.07
C LYS A 155 -12.06 -2.64 -4.90
N GLN A 156 -11.64 -1.39 -5.17
CA GLN A 156 -11.28 -0.41 -4.15
C GLN A 156 -12.49 -0.06 -3.26
N ARG A 157 -13.64 0.33 -3.84
CA ARG A 157 -14.87 0.59 -3.06
C ARG A 157 -15.30 -0.61 -2.23
N ALA A 158 -15.17 -1.83 -2.77
CA ALA A 158 -15.48 -3.04 -2.02
C ALA A 158 -14.51 -3.27 -0.85
N ALA A 159 -13.22 -2.97 -1.04
CA ALA A 159 -12.21 -3.02 0.02
C ALA A 159 -12.45 -1.94 1.08
N GLU A 160 -12.76 -0.70 0.69
CA GLU A 160 -13.11 0.40 1.59
C GLU A 160 -14.35 0.06 2.42
N LYS A 161 -15.42 -0.42 1.79
CA LYS A 161 -16.64 -0.86 2.51
C LYS A 161 -16.34 -1.98 3.51
N ARG A 162 -15.45 -2.90 3.15
CA ARG A 162 -15.00 -3.97 4.05
C ARG A 162 -14.19 -3.39 5.22
N ASN A 163 -13.22 -2.53 4.94
CA ASN A 163 -12.42 -1.86 5.97
C ASN A 163 -13.29 -1.04 6.91
N ALA A 164 -14.23 -0.25 6.39
CA ALA A 164 -15.18 0.52 7.21
C ALA A 164 -16.00 -0.39 8.15
N LYS A 165 -16.47 -1.54 7.67
CA LYS A 165 -17.18 -2.52 8.51
C LYS A 165 -16.30 -3.08 9.63
N PHE A 166 -15.02 -3.33 9.34
CA PHE A 166 -14.07 -3.85 10.32
C PHE A 166 -13.61 -2.77 11.31
N MET A 167 -13.40 -1.54 10.86
CA MET A 167 -13.14 -0.37 11.70
C MET A 167 -14.30 -0.14 12.68
N ALA A 168 -15.55 -0.15 12.19
CA ALA A 168 -16.72 0.04 13.05
C ALA A 168 -16.90 -1.05 14.11
N ARG A 169 -16.51 -2.30 13.81
CA ARG A 169 -16.73 -3.45 14.72
C ARG A 169 -15.54 -3.74 15.63
N TYR A 170 -14.33 -3.61 15.12
CA TYR A 170 -13.11 -4.06 15.77
C TYR A 170 -12.07 -2.96 15.93
N GLY A 171 -12.32 -1.76 15.39
CA GLY A 171 -11.39 -0.63 15.42
C GLY A 171 -10.11 -0.83 14.60
N CYS A 172 -10.12 -1.76 13.64
CA CYS A 172 -8.96 -2.04 12.79
C CYS A 172 -9.34 -2.30 11.33
N SER A 173 -8.36 -2.23 10.43
CA SER A 173 -8.57 -2.57 9.02
C SER A 173 -8.86 -4.07 8.84
N PHE A 174 -9.41 -4.45 7.69
CA PHE A 174 -9.64 -5.88 7.40
C PHE A 174 -8.32 -6.66 7.35
N ASP A 175 -7.25 -6.05 6.85
CA ASP A 175 -5.95 -6.70 6.73
C ASP A 175 -5.29 -6.90 8.09
N ASP A 176 -5.39 -5.93 9.01
CA ASP A 176 -4.92 -6.09 10.39
C ASP A 176 -5.67 -7.20 11.12
N TYR A 177 -7.00 -7.22 10.98
CA TYR A 177 -7.83 -8.30 11.52
C TYR A 177 -7.42 -9.66 10.94
N LYS A 178 -7.11 -9.72 9.63
CA LYS A 178 -6.69 -10.95 8.98
C LYS A 178 -5.35 -11.43 9.53
N SER A 179 -4.38 -10.55 9.73
CA SER A 179 -3.09 -10.87 10.37
C SER A 179 -3.30 -11.44 11.78
N PHE A 180 -4.17 -10.79 12.57
CA PHE A 180 -4.52 -11.25 13.91
C PHE A 180 -5.25 -12.62 13.92
N ALA A 181 -6.14 -12.84 12.95
CA ALA A 181 -6.83 -14.11 12.77
C ALA A 181 -5.86 -15.23 12.35
N SER A 182 -4.86 -14.93 11.51
CA SER A 182 -3.80 -15.87 11.14
C SER A 182 -2.96 -16.28 12.34
N LEU A 183 -2.54 -15.34 13.20
CA LEU A 183 -1.83 -15.65 14.46
C LEU A 183 -2.67 -16.58 15.35
N SER A 184 -3.98 -16.30 15.46
CA SER A 184 -4.89 -17.14 16.23
C SER A 184 -5.06 -18.54 15.62
N LYS A 185 -4.96 -18.67 14.29
CA LYS A 185 -4.98 -19.96 13.61
C LYS A 185 -3.69 -20.74 13.87
N GLU A 186 -2.53 -20.11 13.73
CA GLU A 186 -1.22 -20.74 13.96
C GLU A 186 -1.11 -21.32 15.37
N LEU A 187 -1.51 -20.56 16.40
CA LEU A 187 -1.51 -21.08 17.77
C LEU A 187 -2.41 -22.31 17.94
N ARG A 188 -3.53 -22.36 17.22
CA ARG A 188 -4.44 -23.51 17.25
C ARG A 188 -3.87 -24.72 16.53
N ASP A 189 -3.20 -24.50 15.41
CA ASP A 189 -2.51 -25.56 14.68
C ASP A 189 -1.38 -26.16 15.55
N ASN A 190 -0.79 -25.36 16.46
CA ASN A 190 0.13 -25.80 17.51
C ASN A 190 -0.55 -26.38 18.78
N GLY A 191 -1.82 -26.76 18.72
CA GLY A 191 -2.55 -27.42 19.82
C GLY A 191 -3.19 -26.48 20.85
N THR A 192 -3.12 -25.16 20.67
CA THR A 192 -3.80 -24.21 21.58
C THR A 192 -5.32 -24.25 21.34
N SER A 193 -6.12 -24.42 22.39
CA SER A 193 -7.59 -24.35 22.25
C SER A 193 -8.06 -22.95 21.78
N TYR A 194 -9.22 -22.88 21.12
CA TYR A 194 -9.78 -21.60 20.63
C TYR A 194 -9.88 -20.51 21.72
N SER A 195 -10.31 -20.88 22.94
CA SER A 195 -10.45 -19.96 24.09
C SER A 195 -9.11 -19.39 24.62
N ARG A 196 -8.00 -20.06 24.27
CA ARG A 196 -6.64 -19.66 24.60
C ARG A 196 -5.92 -18.95 23.44
N ALA A 197 -6.46 -19.05 22.22
CA ALA A 197 -5.98 -18.26 21.09
C ALA A 197 -6.45 -16.79 21.22
N PRO A 198 -5.68 -15.80 20.74
CA PRO A 198 -5.96 -14.37 20.93
C PRO A 198 -7.39 -13.95 20.53
N LEU A 199 -7.87 -14.37 19.35
CA LEU A 199 -9.22 -14.02 18.89
C LEU A 199 -10.35 -14.64 19.71
N GLY A 200 -10.18 -15.89 20.16
CA GLY A 200 -11.19 -16.53 21.01
C GLY A 200 -11.19 -15.93 22.42
N ALA A 201 -10.01 -15.70 22.97
CA ALA A 201 -9.80 -15.04 24.26
C ALA A 201 -10.42 -13.63 24.32
N TYR A 202 -10.23 -12.80 23.29
CA TYR A 202 -10.85 -11.49 23.16
C TYR A 202 -12.39 -11.60 23.18
N ARG A 203 -12.95 -12.47 22.32
CA ARG A 203 -14.41 -12.64 22.19
C ARG A 203 -15.06 -13.17 23.48
N ASP A 204 -14.39 -14.08 24.17
CA ASP A 204 -14.89 -14.64 25.42
C ASP A 204 -14.89 -13.60 26.55
N GLN A 205 -13.87 -12.72 26.57
CA GLN A 205 -13.81 -11.62 27.53
C GLN A 205 -14.85 -10.55 27.23
N GLU A 206 -14.98 -10.12 25.96
CA GLU A 206 -15.99 -9.16 25.50
C GLU A 206 -17.42 -9.65 25.81
N ARG A 207 -17.72 -10.92 25.49
CA ARG A 207 -19.02 -11.54 25.80
C ARG A 207 -19.28 -11.58 27.30
N SER A 208 -18.26 -11.86 28.10
CA SER A 208 -18.39 -11.92 29.57
C SER A 208 -18.60 -10.54 30.18
N ALA A 209 -17.95 -9.49 29.66
CA ALA A 209 -18.21 -8.11 30.06
C ALA A 209 -19.65 -7.70 29.74
N LYS A 210 -20.12 -7.94 28.51
CA LYS A 210 -21.50 -7.67 28.09
C LYS A 210 -22.53 -8.38 28.96
N ARG A 211 -22.32 -9.66 29.29
CA ARG A 211 -23.20 -10.44 30.18
C ARG A 211 -23.30 -9.84 31.59
N ARG A 212 -22.22 -9.20 32.07
CA ARG A 212 -22.16 -8.53 33.38
C ARG A 212 -22.60 -7.06 33.32
N ASN A 213 -23.14 -6.61 32.17
CA ASN A 213 -23.46 -5.20 31.92
C ASN A 213 -22.26 -4.25 32.16
N ILE A 214 -21.05 -4.70 31.80
CA ILE A 214 -19.84 -3.89 31.84
C ILE A 214 -19.56 -3.40 30.42
N GLU A 215 -19.45 -2.07 30.27
CA GLU A 215 -19.13 -1.44 29.00
C GLU A 215 -17.76 -1.89 28.47
N TRP A 216 -17.66 -2.06 27.15
CA TRP A 216 -16.45 -2.49 26.45
C TRP A 216 -16.09 -1.45 25.39
N SER A 217 -15.05 -0.66 25.67
CA SER A 217 -14.68 0.51 24.87
C SER A 217 -13.27 0.40 24.30
N MET A 218 -12.72 -0.83 24.22
CA MET A 218 -11.42 -1.12 23.59
C MET A 218 -11.57 -1.96 22.33
N THR A 219 -10.70 -1.70 21.37
CA THR A 219 -10.57 -2.44 20.12
C THR A 219 -9.83 -3.76 20.34
N ILE A 220 -9.90 -4.66 19.35
CA ILE A 220 -9.19 -5.95 19.45
C ILE A 220 -7.67 -5.79 19.45
N LEU A 221 -7.16 -4.77 18.73
CA LEU A 221 -5.73 -4.50 18.65
C LEU A 221 -5.20 -3.86 19.93
N GLU A 222 -5.93 -2.91 20.52
CA GLU A 222 -5.57 -2.35 21.82
C GLU A 222 -5.56 -3.42 22.93
N TRP A 223 -6.58 -4.28 22.93
CA TRP A 223 -6.64 -5.40 23.86
C TRP A 223 -5.41 -6.31 23.72
N TRP A 224 -5.01 -6.60 22.48
CA TRP A 224 -3.84 -7.44 22.20
C TRP A 224 -2.52 -6.76 22.58
N ASP A 225 -2.38 -5.48 22.25
CA ASP A 225 -1.20 -4.67 22.58
C ASP A 225 -0.95 -4.62 24.09
N ILE A 226 -2.00 -4.46 24.91
CA ILE A 226 -1.89 -4.52 26.38
C ILE A 226 -1.36 -5.88 26.85
N TRP A 227 -1.84 -6.97 26.25
CA TRP A 227 -1.35 -8.31 26.56
C TRP A 227 0.11 -8.51 26.15
N GLN A 228 0.50 -8.03 24.96
CA GLN A 228 1.89 -8.11 24.50
C GLN A 228 2.82 -7.30 25.39
N LYS A 229 2.49 -6.03 25.67
CA LYS A 229 3.27 -5.15 26.56
C LYS A 229 3.44 -5.71 27.96
N SER A 230 2.46 -6.45 28.47
CA SER A 230 2.58 -7.11 29.78
C SER A 230 3.62 -8.24 29.81
N GLY A 231 3.90 -8.88 28.66
CA GLY A 231 4.71 -10.09 28.59
C GLY A 231 4.08 -11.31 29.28
N LYS A 232 2.81 -11.24 29.70
CA LYS A 232 2.11 -12.29 30.47
C LYS A 232 1.12 -13.12 29.66
N TRP A 233 1.05 -12.92 28.34
CA TRP A 233 0.12 -13.65 27.48
C TRP A 233 0.23 -15.18 27.62
N ALA A 234 1.47 -15.71 27.63
CA ALA A 234 1.73 -17.14 27.79
C ALA A 234 1.21 -17.70 29.13
N LEU A 235 1.07 -16.85 30.14
CA LEU A 235 0.57 -17.19 31.47
C LEU A 235 -0.92 -16.85 31.67
N ARG A 236 -1.65 -16.48 30.59
CA ARG A 236 -3.08 -16.18 30.65
C ARG A 236 -3.89 -17.41 31.06
N GLY A 237 -4.81 -17.24 32.00
CA GLY A 237 -5.70 -18.31 32.44
C GLY A 237 -6.52 -17.95 33.68
N ARG A 238 -7.35 -18.91 34.14
CA ARG A 238 -8.06 -18.82 35.42
C ARG A 238 -7.15 -19.26 36.58
N GLY A 239 -7.54 -18.95 37.82
CA GLY A 239 -6.81 -19.37 39.02
C GLY A 239 -5.49 -18.61 39.18
N GLN A 240 -4.37 -19.33 39.05
CA GLN A 240 -3.02 -18.77 39.13
C GLN A 240 -2.59 -18.03 37.84
N GLY A 241 -3.40 -18.12 36.78
CA GLY A 241 -3.15 -17.41 35.53
C GLY A 241 -3.34 -15.89 35.65
N TYR A 242 -2.74 -15.18 34.70
CA TYR A 242 -2.97 -13.75 34.53
C TYR A 242 -4.29 -13.52 33.77
N MET A 243 -4.96 -12.43 34.12
CA MET A 243 -6.12 -11.91 33.43
C MET A 243 -6.07 -10.39 33.33
N MET A 244 -6.89 -9.84 32.45
CA MET A 244 -7.05 -8.40 32.30
C MET A 244 -8.13 -7.91 33.27
N CYS A 245 -7.70 -7.09 34.20
CA CYS A 245 -8.49 -6.53 35.29
C CYS A 245 -8.79 -5.06 35.03
N ARG A 246 -9.86 -4.53 35.61
CA ARG A 246 -10.18 -3.09 35.58
C ARG A 246 -9.71 -2.42 36.86
N PHE A 247 -9.23 -1.17 36.79
CA PHE A 247 -8.86 -0.45 38.00
C PHE A 247 -10.10 -0.25 38.90
N GLY A 248 -9.96 -0.62 40.17
CA GLY A 248 -11.03 -0.53 41.16
C GLY A 248 -12.29 -1.37 40.86
N ASP A 249 -12.23 -2.32 39.92
CA ASP A 249 -13.39 -3.06 39.39
C ASP A 249 -14.56 -2.18 38.91
N ALA A 250 -14.25 -0.94 38.53
CA ALA A 250 -15.22 0.06 38.09
C ALA A 250 -14.95 0.49 36.63
N GLY A 251 -15.97 1.08 35.99
CA GLY A 251 -15.87 1.64 34.63
C GLY A 251 -15.76 0.61 33.49
N PRO A 252 -15.56 1.06 32.25
CA PRO A 252 -15.47 0.20 31.07
C PRO A 252 -14.15 -0.59 31.03
N TYR A 253 -14.14 -1.69 30.28
CA TYR A 253 -12.88 -2.21 29.71
C TYR A 253 -12.41 -1.24 28.62
N ALA A 254 -11.54 -0.31 28.98
CA ALA A 254 -10.97 0.70 28.09
C ALA A 254 -9.44 0.82 28.28
N VAL A 255 -8.74 1.31 27.26
CA VAL A 255 -7.31 1.64 27.38
C VAL A 255 -7.12 2.63 28.53
N GLY A 256 -6.17 2.37 29.42
CA GLY A 256 -5.93 3.18 30.63
C GLY A 256 -6.79 2.79 31.84
N ASN A 257 -7.94 2.12 31.67
CA ASN A 257 -8.74 1.59 32.79
C ASN A 257 -8.50 0.08 33.03
N VAL A 258 -7.46 -0.50 32.44
CA VAL A 258 -7.14 -1.93 32.62
C VAL A 258 -5.68 -2.17 32.90
N TYR A 259 -5.41 -3.29 33.56
CA TYR A 259 -4.07 -3.81 33.83
C TYR A 259 -4.07 -5.34 33.82
N ILE A 260 -2.90 -5.95 33.70
CA ILE A 260 -2.76 -7.42 33.69
C ILE A 260 -2.27 -7.90 35.05
N ALA A 261 -3.04 -8.77 35.71
CA ALA A 261 -2.73 -9.28 37.04
C ALA A 261 -3.30 -10.69 37.27
N THR A 262 -2.86 -11.36 38.34
CA THR A 262 -3.48 -12.60 38.82
C THR A 262 -4.80 -12.31 39.55
N GLY A 263 -5.66 -13.31 39.69
CA GLY A 263 -6.93 -13.14 40.42
C GLY A 263 -6.77 -12.81 41.89
N VAL A 264 -5.73 -13.37 42.52
CA VAL A 264 -5.37 -13.05 43.90
C VAL A 264 -5.00 -11.57 44.01
N HIS A 265 -4.12 -11.07 43.13
CA HIS A 265 -3.72 -9.68 43.15
C HIS A 265 -4.88 -8.72 42.84
N ASN A 266 -5.71 -9.04 41.84
CA ASN A 266 -6.91 -8.25 41.55
C ASN A 266 -7.82 -8.15 42.75
N GLY A 267 -8.10 -9.28 43.44
CA GLY A 267 -8.85 -9.27 44.68
C GLY A 267 -8.24 -8.29 45.69
N THR A 268 -6.94 -8.39 45.96
CA THR A 268 -6.30 -7.53 46.98
C THR A 268 -6.33 -6.02 46.69
N VAL A 269 -6.40 -5.60 45.42
CA VAL A 269 -6.29 -4.18 45.02
C VAL A 269 -7.66 -3.51 44.88
N GLN A 270 -8.77 -4.26 44.91
CA GLN A 270 -10.10 -3.68 44.78
C GLN A 270 -10.50 -2.83 46.00
N PRO A 271 -11.03 -1.60 45.81
CA PRO A 271 -11.39 -0.70 46.90
C PRO A 271 -12.56 -1.23 47.74
N ASN A 272 -13.48 -1.97 47.13
CA ASN A 272 -14.64 -2.59 47.79
C ASN A 272 -14.37 -4.05 48.16
N ASN A 273 -13.11 -4.49 48.19
CA ASN A 273 -12.82 -5.81 48.70
C ASN A 273 -12.89 -5.75 50.24
N PRO A 274 -13.80 -6.49 50.90
CA PRO A 274 -13.83 -6.54 52.35
C PRO A 274 -12.51 -7.08 52.94
N TYR A 275 -11.71 -7.82 52.19
CA TYR A 275 -10.38 -8.28 52.64
C TYR A 275 -9.28 -7.20 52.57
N ARG A 276 -9.60 -5.96 52.17
CA ARG A 276 -8.64 -4.85 52.17
C ARG A 276 -8.51 -4.27 53.57
N LEU A 277 -7.28 -4.13 54.04
CA LEU A 277 -6.97 -3.46 55.31
C LEU A 277 -7.56 -2.03 55.29
N GLY A 278 -8.54 -1.74 56.16
CA GLY A 278 -9.24 -0.45 56.23
C GLY A 278 -10.64 -0.38 55.59
N HIS A 279 -11.17 -1.47 55.03
CA HIS A 279 -12.58 -1.53 54.60
C HIS A 279 -13.50 -1.62 55.84
N PRO A 280 -14.69 -0.97 55.88
CA PRO A 280 -15.58 -0.98 57.04
C PRO A 280 -15.92 -2.40 57.54
N ASP A 281 -16.17 -3.31 56.59
CA ASP A 281 -16.54 -4.69 56.89
C ASP A 281 -15.34 -5.66 56.99
N HIS A 282 -14.09 -5.16 57.00
CA HIS A 282 -12.91 -6.03 56.98
C HIS A 282 -12.87 -6.97 58.17
N ASP A 283 -13.10 -6.43 59.36
CA ASP A 283 -13.01 -7.20 60.59
C ASP A 283 -14.18 -8.18 60.72
N ASP A 284 -15.37 -7.83 60.22
CA ASP A 284 -16.54 -8.70 60.19
C ASP A 284 -16.39 -9.89 59.26
N VAL A 285 -15.79 -9.66 58.08
CA VAL A 285 -15.51 -10.73 57.12
C VAL A 285 -14.40 -11.65 57.62
N VAL A 286 -13.35 -11.10 58.24
CA VAL A 286 -12.32 -11.90 58.92
C VAL A 286 -12.94 -12.73 60.07
N ALA A 287 -13.82 -12.13 60.87
CA ALA A 287 -14.52 -12.83 61.95
C ALA A 287 -15.47 -13.93 61.40
N ALA A 288 -16.17 -13.67 60.30
CA ALA A 288 -17.05 -14.66 59.65
C ALA A 288 -16.26 -15.87 59.11
N MET A 289 -15.09 -15.64 58.53
CA MET A 289 -14.20 -16.73 58.09
C MET A 289 -13.72 -17.60 59.26
N VAL A 290 -13.37 -16.96 60.39
CA VAL A 290 -12.99 -17.68 61.62
C VAL A 290 -14.15 -18.50 62.17
N ARG A 291 -15.38 -17.95 62.16
CA ARG A 291 -16.60 -18.65 62.60
C ARG A 291 -16.97 -19.85 61.74
N ASN A 292 -16.81 -19.76 60.42
CA ASN A 292 -17.21 -20.80 59.47
C ASN A 292 -16.24 -22.00 59.38
N GLY A 293 -15.30 -22.13 60.33
CA GLY A 293 -14.44 -23.31 60.40
C GLY A 293 -13.50 -23.46 59.20
N PHE A 294 -13.29 -22.40 58.41
CA PHE A 294 -12.14 -22.31 57.50
C PHE A 294 -10.88 -22.28 58.38
N LYS A 295 -10.45 -23.46 58.80
CA LYS A 295 -9.24 -23.68 59.58
C LYS A 295 -8.10 -23.03 58.81
N ARG A 296 -7.59 -21.92 59.37
CA ARG A 296 -6.20 -21.39 59.46
C ARG A 296 -5.06 -22.03 58.62
N HIS A 297 -5.29 -22.68 57.50
CA HIS A 297 -4.26 -23.00 56.50
C HIS A 297 -4.05 -21.84 55.51
N TYR A 298 -4.93 -20.83 55.54
CA TYR A 298 -4.68 -19.51 54.96
C TYR A 298 -4.08 -18.54 55.99
N ILE A 299 -3.26 -19.03 56.93
CA ILE A 299 -2.34 -18.13 57.65
C ILE A 299 -1.12 -17.95 56.73
N ASP A 300 -1.13 -16.84 56.01
CA ASP A 300 0.02 -15.94 55.99
C ASP A 300 1.28 -16.38 55.22
N GLN A 301 1.20 -17.32 54.28
CA GLN A 301 2.37 -17.62 53.41
C GLN A 301 2.74 -16.48 52.45
N HIS A 302 1.94 -15.42 52.36
CA HIS A 302 2.21 -14.27 51.49
C HIS A 302 2.42 -12.95 52.24
N ARG A 303 2.35 -12.93 53.57
CA ARG A 303 2.37 -11.68 54.36
C ARG A 303 3.65 -11.48 55.17
N THR A 304 4.51 -12.48 55.31
CA THR A 304 5.78 -12.34 56.04
C THR A 304 6.85 -11.52 55.31
N HIS A 305 6.60 -11.05 54.08
CA HIS A 305 7.59 -10.33 53.27
C HIS A 305 7.13 -8.96 52.75
N VAL A 306 5.95 -8.46 53.12
CA VAL A 306 5.50 -7.14 52.66
C VAL A 306 6.38 -6.07 53.31
N GLY A 307 7.27 -5.45 52.53
CA GLY A 307 8.19 -4.40 52.98
C GLY A 307 9.59 -4.86 53.38
N LEU A 308 9.90 -6.16 53.31
CA LEU A 308 11.26 -6.67 53.57
C LEU A 308 12.03 -6.88 52.25
N PRO A 309 13.35 -6.62 52.23
CA PRO A 309 14.18 -6.88 51.05
C PRO A 309 14.13 -8.35 50.61
N LYS A 310 14.36 -8.59 49.31
CA LYS A 310 14.35 -9.93 48.73
C LYS A 310 15.33 -10.85 49.48
N GLY A 311 14.88 -12.07 49.81
CA GLY A 311 15.70 -13.06 50.52
C GLY A 311 15.71 -12.93 52.04
N VAL A 312 14.97 -11.97 52.60
CA VAL A 312 14.91 -11.71 54.05
C VAL A 312 13.56 -12.08 54.63
N THR A 313 13.56 -12.73 55.80
CA THR A 313 12.34 -13.10 56.55
C THR A 313 12.48 -12.71 58.03
N LEU A 314 11.43 -12.21 58.68
CA LEU A 314 11.45 -11.97 60.12
C LEU A 314 11.17 -13.27 60.90
N HIS A 315 12.10 -13.68 61.76
CA HIS A 315 11.94 -14.85 62.62
C HIS A 315 11.20 -14.46 63.92
N LYS A 316 9.91 -14.81 63.96
CA LYS A 316 8.96 -14.41 65.01
C LYS A 316 9.40 -14.80 66.43
N GLY A 317 10.09 -15.93 66.61
CA GLY A 317 10.53 -16.38 67.93
C GLY A 317 11.70 -15.59 68.53
N SER A 318 12.49 -14.92 67.70
CA SER A 318 13.70 -14.20 68.13
C SER A 318 13.69 -12.70 67.85
N GLY A 319 12.73 -12.22 67.06
CA GLY A 319 12.71 -10.85 66.54
C GLY A 319 13.81 -10.51 65.52
N ARG A 320 14.70 -11.45 65.20
CA ARG A 320 15.81 -11.30 64.23
C ARG A 320 15.38 -11.61 62.80
N TYR A 321 16.14 -11.11 61.83
CA TYR A 321 15.92 -11.29 60.40
C TYR A 321 16.76 -12.45 59.85
N THR A 322 16.15 -13.45 59.23
CA THR A 322 16.83 -14.57 58.59
C THR A 322 17.08 -14.29 57.12
N ALA A 323 18.28 -14.60 56.64
CA ALA A 323 18.64 -14.54 55.23
C ALA A 323 18.74 -15.96 54.65
N GLN A 324 18.10 -16.20 53.50
CA GLN A 324 18.13 -17.49 52.81
C GLN A 324 18.25 -17.29 51.29
N VAL A 325 19.06 -18.13 50.64
CA VAL A 325 19.23 -18.12 49.17
C VAL A 325 18.92 -19.50 48.60
N SER A 326 18.29 -19.56 47.43
CA SER A 326 17.99 -20.82 46.74
C SER A 326 18.98 -21.00 45.57
N ILE A 327 19.80 -22.03 45.65
CA ILE A 327 20.84 -22.35 44.65
C ILE A 327 20.59 -23.77 44.15
N LYS A 328 20.35 -23.92 42.84
CA LYS A 328 20.06 -25.22 42.19
C LYS A 328 18.91 -26.00 42.88
N GLY A 329 17.89 -25.28 43.35
CA GLY A 329 16.72 -25.88 44.02
C GLY A 329 16.92 -26.24 45.49
N MET A 330 18.12 -26.01 46.06
CA MET A 330 18.38 -26.18 47.49
C MET A 330 18.42 -24.83 48.20
N ASN A 331 17.68 -24.72 49.30
CA ASN A 331 17.69 -23.52 50.14
C ASN A 331 18.86 -23.57 51.11
N ARG A 332 19.76 -22.59 51.02
CA ARG A 332 20.88 -22.40 51.94
C ARG A 332 20.56 -21.28 52.91
N TYR A 333 20.68 -21.59 54.20
CA TYR A 333 20.54 -20.64 55.29
C TYR A 333 21.84 -19.84 55.47
N LEU A 334 21.74 -18.50 55.51
CA LEU A 334 22.89 -17.60 55.59
C LEU A 334 23.11 -17.00 56.98
N GLY A 335 22.11 -17.08 57.88
CA GLY A 335 22.21 -16.62 59.26
C GLY A 335 21.01 -15.80 59.75
N MET A 336 21.08 -15.36 61.02
CA MET A 336 20.14 -14.40 61.63
C MET A 336 20.84 -13.07 61.93
N PHE A 337 20.22 -11.97 61.53
CA PHE A 337 20.73 -10.62 61.66
C PHE A 337 19.79 -9.77 62.50
N SER A 338 20.31 -8.72 63.12
CA SER A 338 19.51 -7.81 63.95
C SER A 338 18.67 -6.84 63.11
N THR A 339 19.09 -6.54 61.88
CA THR A 339 18.39 -5.64 60.96
C THR A 339 18.12 -6.29 59.60
N PRO A 340 17.07 -5.85 58.87
CA PRO A 340 16.74 -6.40 57.56
C PRO A 340 17.79 -6.07 56.50
N GLU A 341 18.50 -4.95 56.62
CA GLU A 341 19.56 -4.53 55.71
C GLU A 341 20.76 -5.48 55.77
N GLN A 342 21.19 -5.87 56.97
CA GLN A 342 22.28 -6.84 57.16
C GLN A 342 21.93 -8.22 56.60
N ALA A 343 20.68 -8.66 56.80
CA ALA A 343 20.20 -9.90 56.22
C ALA A 343 20.18 -9.84 54.68
N HIS A 344 19.83 -8.68 54.11
CA HIS A 344 19.82 -8.49 52.67
C HIS A 344 21.23 -8.43 52.08
N GLU A 345 22.17 -7.80 52.77
CA GLU A 345 23.59 -7.75 52.37
C GLU A 345 24.18 -9.17 52.31
N ALA A 346 23.92 -10.00 53.32
CA ALA A 346 24.33 -11.41 53.31
C ALA A 346 23.71 -12.19 52.13
N TYR A 347 22.44 -11.93 51.81
CA TYR A 347 21.77 -12.51 50.65
C TYR A 347 22.42 -12.10 49.33
N MET A 348 22.73 -10.81 49.16
CA MET A 348 23.37 -10.28 47.96
C MET A 348 24.80 -10.81 47.78
N SER A 349 25.58 -10.92 48.87
CA SER A 349 26.90 -11.55 48.84
C SER A 349 26.82 -12.99 48.36
N ALA A 350 25.89 -13.78 48.91
CA ALA A 350 25.72 -15.17 48.53
C ALA A 350 25.29 -15.35 47.06
N ILE A 351 24.48 -14.44 46.52
CA ILE A 351 24.14 -14.44 45.08
C ILE A 351 25.36 -14.09 44.24
N SER A 352 26.12 -13.06 44.62
CA SER A 352 27.33 -12.64 43.91
C SER A 352 28.34 -13.78 43.83
N ASP A 353 28.54 -14.52 44.92
CA ASP A 353 29.46 -15.65 44.96
C ASP A 353 29.02 -16.80 44.04
N VAL A 354 27.71 -17.05 43.95
CA VAL A 354 27.15 -18.05 43.03
C VAL A 354 27.32 -17.64 41.58
N VAL A 355 27.12 -16.35 41.28
CA VAL A 355 27.31 -15.81 39.93
C VAL A 355 28.78 -15.82 39.52
N ARG A 356 29.73 -15.64 40.45
CA ARG A 356 31.17 -15.75 40.18
C ARG A 356 31.67 -17.20 40.04
N ALA A 357 30.98 -18.15 40.67
CA ALA A 357 31.35 -19.56 40.66
C ALA A 357 30.70 -20.36 39.51
N ALA A 358 29.77 -19.74 38.76
CA ALA A 358 29.14 -20.29 37.57
C ALA A 358 29.80 -19.72 36.31
#